data_AF-A0A6V7LLW9-F1
#
_entry.id   AF-A0A6V7LLW9-F1
#
_cell.length_a   1.000
_cell.length_b   1.000
_cell.length_c   1.000
_cell.angle_alpha   90.00
_cell.angle_beta   90.00
_cell.angle_gamma   90.00
#
_symmetry.space_group_name_H-M   'P 1'
#
loop_
_entity.id
_entity.type
_entity.pdbx_description
1 polymer ?
#
loop_
_entity_poly.entity_id
_entity_poly.type
_entity_poly.pdbx_seq_one_letter_code
_entity_poly.pdbx_strand_id
1 'polypeptide(L)' 'VLPNGNLVFPPFRAEDYRQEVHAQVYSCLAQSPAGSVHSRDVNVRA' A
#
# COMPACT_ATOMS: atom_id res chain seq x y z
N VAL A 1 4.98 -2.45 -5.86
CA VAL A 1 5.08 -3.54 -4.85
C VAL A 1 6.30 -4.38 -5.20
N LEU A 2 7.16 -4.67 -4.23
CA LEU A 2 8.36 -5.49 -4.42
C LEU A 2 8.00 -6.99 -4.53
N PRO A 3 8.89 -7.85 -5.09
CA PRO A 3 8.62 -9.29 -5.22
C PRO A 3 8.34 -10.01 -3.90
N ASN A 4 8.79 -9.46 -2.77
CA ASN A 4 8.53 -9.97 -1.43
C ASN A 4 7.19 -9.50 -0.84
N GLY A 5 6.36 -8.78 -1.60
CA GLY A 5 5.05 -8.28 -1.16
C GLY A 5 5.10 -6.91 -0.49
N ASN A 6 6.27 -6.28 -0.32
CA ASN A 6 6.35 -4.96 0.31
C ASN A 6 5.83 -3.85 -0.61
N LEU A 7 4.91 -3.03 -0.11
CA LEU A 7 4.55 -1.74 -0.71
C LEU A 7 5.39 -0.65 -0.04
N VAL A 8 6.26 0.01 -0.79
CA VAL A 8 7.20 1.03 -0.28
C VAL A 8 6.80 2.40 -0.79
N PHE A 9 6.73 3.36 0.12
CA PHE A 9 6.59 4.78 -0.17
C PHE A 9 7.95 5.46 0.08
N PRO A 10 8.72 5.79 -0.98
CA PRO A 10 10.02 6.43 -0.81
C PRO A 10 9.87 7.87 -0.30
N PRO A 11 10.95 8.47 0.25
CA PRO A 11 10.95 9.90 0.57
C PRO A 11 10.61 10.74 -0.66
N PHE A 12 9.81 11.78 -0.45
CA PHE A 12 9.33 12.70 -1.49
C PHE A 12 9.43 14.14 -0.99
N ARG A 13 9.40 15.12 -1.90
CA ARG A 13 9.38 16.54 -1.54
C ARG A 13 7.96 17.01 -1.29
N ALA A 14 7.77 18.14 -0.60
CA ALA A 14 6.45 18.65 -0.30
C ALA A 14 5.61 18.92 -1.58
N GLU A 15 6.25 19.39 -2.64
CA GLU A 15 5.62 19.61 -3.95
C GLU A 15 5.12 18.33 -4.64
N ASP A 16 5.67 17.17 -4.28
CA ASP A 16 5.28 15.86 -4.83
C ASP A 16 4.15 15.19 -4.03
N TYR A 17 3.62 15.87 -3.00
CA TYR A 17 2.52 15.36 -2.22
C TYR A 17 1.28 15.12 -3.08
N ARG A 18 0.74 13.93 -2.95
CA ARG A 18 -0.48 13.46 -3.63
C ARG A 18 -1.36 12.74 -2.63
N GLN A 19 -2.56 13.29 -2.37
CA GLN A 19 -3.49 12.74 -1.37
C GLN A 19 -3.85 11.27 -1.65
N GLU A 20 -4.08 10.93 -2.92
CA GLU A 20 -4.43 9.56 -3.36
C GLU A 20 -3.35 8.50 -3.10
N VAL A 21 -2.11 8.92 -2.81
CA VAL A 21 -0.98 8.04 -2.48
C VAL A 21 -0.62 8.15 -1.00
N HIS A 22 -0.55 9.38 -0.48
CA HIS A 22 0.05 9.67 0.81
C HIS A 22 -0.96 9.79 1.96
N ALA A 23 -2.27 9.86 1.65
CA ALA A 23 -3.33 9.94 2.65
C ALA A 23 -4.50 9.03 2.24
N GLN A 24 -4.21 7.73 2.20
CA GLN A 24 -5.14 6.71 1.71
C GLN A 24 -5.10 5.44 2.56
N VAL A 25 -6.20 4.69 2.52
CA VAL A 25 -6.33 3.36 3.12
C VAL A 25 -5.95 2.29 2.09
N TYR A 26 -4.98 1.45 2.44
CA TYR A 26 -4.52 0.32 1.65
C TYR A 26 -4.91 -1.01 2.29
N SER A 27 -5.05 -2.06 1.48
CA SER A 27 -5.09 -3.45 1.94
C SER A 27 -4.16 -4.32 1.10
N CYS A 28 -3.60 -5.35 1.71
CA CYS A 28 -2.81 -6.36 1.01
C CYS A 28 -3.72 -7.52 0.61
N LEU A 29 -3.56 -8.02 -0.61
CA LEU A 29 -4.25 -9.20 -1.12
C LEU A 29 -3.24 -10.34 -1.31
N ALA A 30 -3.41 -11.42 -0.55
CA ALA A 30 -2.70 -12.68 -0.76
C ALA A 30 -3.59 -13.64 -1.58
N GLN A 31 -3.05 -14.23 -2.65
CA GLN A 31 -3.80 -15.15 -3.52
C GLN A 31 -3.06 -16.48 -3.67
N SER A 32 -3.84 -17.55 -3.74
CA SER A 32 -3.40 -18.92 -4.04
C SER A 32 -4.47 -19.63 -4.88
N PRO A 33 -4.18 -20.80 -5.47
CA PRO A 33 -5.21 -21.59 -6.15
C PRO A 33 -6.41 -21.97 -5.27
N ALA A 34 -6.23 -22.04 -3.94
CA ALA A 34 -7.31 -22.32 -3.00
C ALA A 34 -8.22 -21.09 -2.72
N GLY A 35 -7.79 -19.89 -3.09
CA GLY A 35 -8.55 -18.66 -2.87
C GLY A 35 -7.67 -17.45 -2.52
N SER A 36 -8.32 -16.38 -2.05
CA SER A 36 -7.69 -15.10 -1.73
C SER A 36 -8.07 -14.57 -0.36
N VAL A 37 -7.15 -13.86 0.29
CA VAL A 37 -7.36 -13.24 1.61
C VAL A 37 -6.89 -11.79 1.58
N HIS A 38 -7.74 -10.88 2.09
CA HIS A 38 -7.39 -9.48 2.32
C HIS A 38 -6.85 -9.29 3.74
N SER A 39 -5.88 -8.39 3.90
CA SER A 39 -5.45 -7.92 5.21
C SER A 39 -6.48 -7.00 5.85
N ARG A 40 -6.26 -6.63 7.12
CA ARG A 40 -6.88 -5.43 7.71
C ARG A 40 -6.54 -4.17 6.89
N ASP A 41 -7.35 -3.15 7.07
CA ASP A 41 -7.10 -1.81 6.53
C ASP A 41 -5.82 -1.19 7.11
N VAL A 42 -5.02 -0.58 6.24
CA VAL A 42 -3.77 0.09 6.56
C VAL A 42 -3.90 1.56 6.21
N ASN A 43 -3.97 2.42 7.23
CA ASN A 43 -4.02 3.86 7.06
C ASN A 43 -2.62 4.41 6.79
N VAL A 44 -2.35 4.89 5.57
CA VAL A 44 -1.10 5.56 5.20
C VAL A 44 -1.28 7.07 5.32
N ARG A 45 -0.31 7.72 5.98
CA ARG A 45 -0.23 9.18 6.20
C ARG A 45 1.24 9.61 6.10
N ALA A 46 1.53 10.68 5.38
CA ALA A 46 2.87 11.24 5.24
C ALA A 46 2.89 12.76 5.46
#